data_AF-A0A7Y0F0C0-F1
#
_entry.id   AF-A0A7Y0F0C0-F1
#
_cell.length_a   1.000
_cell.length_b   1.000
_cell.length_c   1.000
_cell.angle_alpha   90.00
_cell.angle_beta   90.00
_cell.angle_gamma   90.00
#
_symmetry.space_group_name_H-M   'P 1'
#
loop_
_entity.id
_entity.type
_entity.pdbx_description
1 polymer ?
#
loop_
_entity_poly.entity_id
_entity_poly.type
_entity_poly.pdbx_seq_one_letter_code
_entity_poly.pdbx_strand_id
1 'polypeptide(L)'
;MSDTKSAYSSASRHYIEDIVPGSEKEQERHRKAKERETKHNDDWIQRSVNINDIVDKFTPGAVGRRKGYKVKYVGKDYIVLADMIAGYLRIIDKHTGGFVTLDGTVSKDGKETHFKILKRKDM
;
A
#
# COMPACT_ATOMS: atom_id res chain seq x y z
N MET A 1 16.42 -7.70 7.26
CA MET A 1 15.10 -7.43 6.66
C MET A 1 14.06 -7.41 7.76
N SER A 2 13.29 -6.33 7.84
CA SER A 2 12.10 -6.25 8.70
C SER A 2 10.98 -7.12 8.11
N ASP A 3 10.27 -7.90 8.93
CA ASP A 3 9.07 -8.63 8.48
C ASP A 3 7.84 -7.71 8.39
N THR A 4 7.96 -6.71 7.51
CA THR A 4 6.92 -5.72 7.22
C THR A 4 5.66 -6.39 6.69
N LYS A 5 5.81 -7.46 5.90
CA LYS A 5 4.68 -8.22 5.34
C LYS A 5 3.80 -8.82 6.41
N SER A 6 4.35 -9.43 7.46
CA SER A 6 3.55 -9.97 8.57
C SER A 6 2.68 -8.90 9.19
N ALA A 7 3.30 -7.81 9.63
CA ALA A 7 2.61 -6.71 10.30
C ALA A 7 1.50 -6.11 9.40
N TYR A 8 1.82 -5.86 8.14
CA TYR A 8 0.85 -5.38 7.15
C TYR A 8 -0.32 -6.36 6.95
N SER A 9 -0.04 -7.66 6.81
CA SER A 9 -1.08 -8.67 6.55
C SER A 9 -2.02 -8.82 7.74
N SER A 10 -1.49 -8.81 8.96
CA SER A 10 -2.29 -8.85 10.17
C SER A 10 -3.16 -7.60 10.32
N ALA A 11 -2.61 -6.42 10.04
CA ALA A 11 -3.38 -5.17 10.06
C ALA A 11 -4.49 -5.14 9.00
N SER A 12 -4.20 -5.63 7.79
CA SER A 12 -5.17 -5.74 6.70
C SER A 12 -6.30 -6.70 7.03
N ARG A 13 -5.97 -7.89 7.56
CA ARG A 13 -6.96 -8.86 8.02
C ARG A 13 -7.88 -8.27 9.09
N HIS A 14 -7.31 -7.73 10.16
CA HIS A 14 -8.07 -7.10 11.24
C HIS A 14 -8.98 -5.97 10.73
N TYR A 15 -8.47 -5.14 9.81
CA TYR A 15 -9.28 -4.07 9.22
C TYR A 15 -10.49 -4.62 8.44
N ILE A 16 -10.29 -5.63 7.59
CA ILE A 16 -11.36 -6.20 6.75
C ILE A 16 -12.36 -7.01 7.58
N GLU A 17 -11.89 -7.83 8.52
CA GLU A 17 -12.73 -8.78 9.25
C GLU A 17 -13.43 -8.14 10.45
N ASP A 18 -12.75 -7.24 11.17
CA ASP A 18 -13.27 -6.73 12.45
C ASP A 18 -13.81 -5.30 12.33
N ILE A 19 -13.18 -4.45 11.50
CA ILE A 19 -13.52 -3.01 11.44
C ILE A 19 -14.57 -2.73 10.38
N VAL A 20 -14.42 -3.29 9.18
CA VAL A 20 -15.36 -3.04 8.06
C VAL A 20 -16.79 -3.43 8.42
N PRO A 21 -17.08 -4.62 9.00
CA PRO A 21 -18.48 -4.99 9.31
C PRO A 21 -19.14 -4.06 10.32
N GLY A 22 -18.37 -3.50 11.26
CA GLY A 22 -18.88 -2.64 12.33
C GLY A 22 -19.22 -1.20 11.93
N SER A 23 -19.03 -0.78 10.68
CA SER A 23 -19.29 0.60 10.26
C SER A 23 -19.71 0.74 8.79
N GLU A 24 -20.90 1.27 8.54
CA GLU A 24 -21.41 1.57 7.19
C GLU A 24 -20.43 2.41 6.35
N LYS A 25 -19.76 3.37 7.00
CA LYS A 25 -18.75 4.20 6.35
C LYS A 25 -17.56 3.39 5.85
N GLU A 26 -17.10 2.42 6.64
CA GLU A 26 -15.99 1.56 6.26
C GLU A 26 -16.42 0.48 5.26
N GLN A 27 -17.66 0.00 5.31
CA GLN A 27 -18.27 -0.84 4.27
C GLN A 27 -18.32 -0.14 2.91
N GLU A 28 -18.75 1.13 2.89
CA GLU A 28 -18.79 1.92 1.66
C GLU A 28 -17.39 2.17 1.08
N ARG A 29 -16.40 2.43 1.94
CA ARG A 29 -14.99 2.52 1.52
C ARG A 29 -14.48 1.20 0.97
N HIS A 30 -14.82 0.09 1.61
CA HIS A 30 -14.47 -1.24 1.14
C HIS A 30 -15.05 -1.51 -0.25
N ARG A 31 -16.35 -1.27 -0.45
CA ARG A 31 -17.01 -1.41 -1.75
C ARG A 31 -16.31 -0.59 -2.84
N LYS A 32 -16.11 0.71 -2.60
CA LYS A 32 -15.40 1.61 -3.54
C LYS A 32 -13.96 1.17 -3.84
N ALA A 33 -13.25 0.64 -2.84
CA ALA A 33 -11.90 0.13 -3.02
C ALA A 33 -11.89 -1.14 -3.88
N LYS A 34 -12.84 -2.06 -3.66
CA LYS A 34 -13.01 -3.27 -4.49
C LYS A 34 -13.41 -2.94 -5.92
N GLU A 35 -14.29 -1.96 -6.14
CA GLU A 35 -14.63 -1.49 -7.48
C GLU A 35 -13.44 -0.91 -8.24
N ARG A 36 -12.59 -0.14 -7.54
CA ARG A 36 -11.33 0.38 -8.12
C ARG A 36 -10.36 -0.76 -8.42
N GLU A 37 -10.26 -1.74 -7.53
CA GLU A 37 -9.45 -2.93 -7.75
C GLU A 37 -9.90 -3.65 -9.02
N THR A 38 -11.19 -3.98 -9.17
CA THR A 38 -11.71 -4.64 -10.37
C THR A 38 -11.36 -3.91 -11.67
N LYS A 39 -11.31 -2.57 -11.67
CA LYS A 39 -11.00 -1.77 -12.86
C LYS A 39 -9.51 -1.72 -13.23
N HIS A 40 -8.61 -1.89 -12.26
CA HIS A 40 -7.18 -1.57 -12.45
C HIS A 40 -6.23 -2.68 -12.01
N ASN A 41 -6.73 -3.77 -11.43
CA ASN A 41 -5.90 -4.80 -10.83
C ASN A 41 -4.97 -5.48 -11.83
N ASP A 42 -5.37 -5.62 -13.10
CA ASP A 42 -4.53 -6.22 -14.14
C ASP A 42 -3.28 -5.38 -14.40
N ASP A 43 -3.43 -4.05 -14.50
CA ASP A 43 -2.30 -3.11 -14.60
C ASP A 43 -1.40 -3.19 -13.36
N TRP A 44 -1.99 -3.29 -12.16
CA TRP A 44 -1.23 -3.31 -10.90
C TRP A 44 -0.45 -4.60 -10.71
N ILE A 45 -1.01 -5.75 -11.13
CA ILE A 45 -0.36 -7.06 -11.03
C ILE A 45 0.94 -7.09 -11.85
N GLN A 46 0.96 -6.45 -13.03
CA GLN A 46 2.17 -6.34 -13.86
C GLN A 46 3.32 -5.62 -13.15
N ARG A 47 3.02 -4.84 -12.10
CA ARG A 47 3.97 -4.09 -11.27
C ARG A 47 3.89 -4.52 -9.81
N SER A 48 3.80 -5.83 -9.58
CA SER A 48 3.79 -6.39 -8.23
C SER A 48 5.14 -6.23 -7.53
N VAL A 49 5.12 -5.94 -6.23
CA VAL A 49 6.32 -5.65 -5.43
C VAL A 49 6.28 -6.37 -4.08
N ASN A 50 7.48 -6.69 -3.59
CA ASN A 50 7.69 -7.13 -2.22
C ASN A 50 7.71 -5.91 -1.29
N ILE A 51 6.73 -5.81 -0.39
CA ILE A 51 6.62 -4.67 0.54
C ILE A 51 7.81 -4.54 1.50
N ASN A 52 8.49 -5.63 1.84
CA ASN A 52 9.69 -5.58 2.67
C ASN A 52 10.77 -4.78 1.94
N ASP A 53 11.02 -5.11 0.68
CA ASP A 53 12.03 -4.44 -0.15
C ASP A 53 11.69 -2.96 -0.38
N ILE A 54 10.41 -2.65 -0.62
CA ILE A 54 9.97 -1.26 -0.81
C ILE A 54 10.16 -0.43 0.46
N VAL A 55 9.79 -0.97 1.63
CA VAL A 55 9.97 -0.27 2.90
C VAL A 55 11.44 -0.14 3.25
N ASP A 56 12.25 -1.18 3.05
CA ASP A 56 13.70 -1.15 3.29
C ASP A 56 14.39 -0.12 2.36
N LYS A 57 13.95 0.00 1.10
CA LYS A 57 14.50 0.97 0.14
C LYS A 57 14.08 2.41 0.41
N PHE A 58 12.77 2.67 0.53
CA PHE A 58 12.25 4.05 0.54
C PHE A 58 12.07 4.62 1.94
N THR A 59 11.86 3.77 2.93
CA THR A 59 11.61 4.18 4.31
C THR A 59 12.35 3.26 5.31
N PRO A 60 13.69 3.13 5.20
CA PRO A 60 14.46 2.19 6.01
C PRO A 60 14.22 2.43 7.51
N GLY A 61 13.96 1.34 8.24
CA GLY A 61 13.68 1.36 9.68
C GLY A 61 12.31 1.94 10.07
N ALA A 62 11.47 2.33 9.11
CA ALA A 62 10.15 2.86 9.42
C ALA A 62 9.20 1.75 9.91
N VAL A 63 8.49 2.05 11.00
CA VAL A 63 7.42 1.19 11.52
C VAL A 63 6.07 1.63 10.96
N GLY A 64 5.32 0.68 10.42
CA GLY A 64 3.99 0.94 9.83
C GLY A 64 2.98 1.41 10.87
N ARG A 65 2.27 2.50 10.58
CA ARG A 65 1.17 3.01 11.40
C ARG A 65 -0.13 3.06 10.62
N ARG A 66 -1.23 2.61 11.21
CA ARG A 66 -2.56 2.66 10.58
C ARG A 66 -3.00 4.12 10.40
N LYS A 67 -3.49 4.45 9.20
CA LYS A 67 -4.14 5.71 8.85
C LYS A 67 -5.38 5.40 8.01
N GLY A 68 -6.54 5.32 8.66
CA GLY A 68 -7.77 4.85 8.01
C GLY A 68 -7.60 3.40 7.51
N TYR A 69 -7.94 3.16 6.24
CA TYR A 69 -7.80 1.87 5.55
C TYR A 69 -6.39 1.64 4.95
N LYS A 70 -5.38 2.39 5.39
CA LYS A 70 -4.00 2.26 4.92
C LYS A 70 -3.03 2.05 6.07
N VAL A 71 -1.91 1.40 5.78
CA VAL A 71 -0.70 1.43 6.60
C VAL A 71 0.27 2.43 6.00
N LYS A 72 0.76 3.37 6.83
CA LYS A 72 1.69 4.43 6.46
C LYS A 72 3.05 4.15 7.08
N TYR A 73 4.07 4.04 6.25
CA TYR A 73 5.48 4.00 6.64
C TYR A 73 6.10 5.35 6.30
N VAL A 74 6.71 6.02 7.29
CA VAL A 74 7.25 7.37 7.11
C VAL A 74 8.75 7.30 7.27
N GLY A 75 9.47 7.55 6.17
CA GLY A 75 10.91 7.72 6.16
C GLY A 75 11.32 9.19 6.19
N LYS A 76 12.63 9.39 5.97
CA LYS A 76 13.23 10.72 5.88
C LYS A 76 12.68 11.49 4.69
N ASP A 77 12.82 10.94 3.49
CA ASP A 77 12.47 11.61 2.23
C ASP A 77 11.18 11.07 1.60
N TYR A 78 10.78 9.84 1.91
CA TYR A 78 9.61 9.20 1.32
C TYR A 78 8.56 8.74 2.33
N ILE A 79 7.37 8.47 1.83
CA ILE A 79 6.27 7.81 2.55
C ILE A 79 5.75 6.66 1.70
N VAL A 80 5.71 5.45 2.25
CA VAL A 80 5.02 4.31 1.63
C VAL A 80 3.61 4.21 2.21
N LEU A 81 2.60 4.21 1.33
CA LEU A 81 1.19 4.02 1.69
C LEU A 81 0.70 2.70 1.14
N ALA A 82 0.48 1.71 2.01
CA ALA A 82 -0.08 0.41 1.66
C ALA A 82 -1.59 0.37 1.94
N ASP A 83 -2.40 0.11 0.91
CA ASP A 83 -3.85 -0.04 0.99
C ASP A 83 -4.24 -1.41 1.53
N MET A 84 -4.95 -1.42 2.66
CA MET A 84 -5.29 -2.67 3.36
C MET A 84 -6.45 -3.44 2.73
N ILE A 85 -7.16 -2.88 1.75
CA ILE A 85 -8.34 -3.50 1.14
C ILE A 85 -7.97 -4.12 -0.20
N ALA A 86 -7.44 -3.30 -1.11
CA ALA A 86 -7.10 -3.72 -2.47
C ALA A 86 -5.65 -4.22 -2.59
N GLY A 87 -4.86 -4.15 -1.51
CA GLY A 87 -3.54 -4.78 -1.47
C GLY A 87 -2.52 -4.21 -2.44
N TYR A 88 -2.53 -2.89 -2.65
CA TYR A 88 -1.52 -2.18 -3.42
C TYR A 88 -0.80 -1.15 -2.55
N LEU A 89 0.38 -0.69 -2.96
CA LEU A 89 1.06 0.43 -2.34
C LEU A 89 1.38 1.53 -3.35
N ARG A 90 1.64 2.72 -2.82
CA ARG A 90 2.21 3.86 -3.54
C ARG A 90 3.29 4.51 -2.69
N ILE A 91 4.25 5.14 -3.34
CA ILE A 91 5.36 5.83 -2.70
C ILE A 91 5.19 7.33 -2.97
N ILE A 92 5.31 8.15 -1.94
CA ILE A 92 5.23 9.61 -2.03
C ILE A 92 6.60 10.19 -1.69
N ASP A 93 7.10 11.08 -2.54
CA ASP A 93 8.22 11.96 -2.21
C ASP A 93 7.72 13.11 -1.34
N LYS A 94 8.34 13.33 -0.18
CA LYS A 94 7.94 14.37 0.78
C LYS A 94 8.35 15.77 0.34
N HIS A 95 9.36 15.89 -0.52
CA HIS A 95 9.85 17.19 -1.01
C HIS A 95 8.88 17.77 -2.03
N THR A 96 8.43 16.94 -2.98
CA THR A 96 7.52 17.34 -4.05
C THR A 96 6.04 17.10 -3.71
N GLY A 97 5.75 16.19 -2.78
CA GLY A 97 4.40 15.69 -2.50
C GLY A 97 3.85 14.75 -3.58
N GLY A 98 4.64 14.46 -4.61
CA GLY A 98 4.26 13.64 -5.77
C GLY A 98 4.38 12.14 -5.50
N PHE A 99 3.68 11.35 -6.30
CA PHE A 99 3.89 9.91 -6.31
C PHE A 99 5.10 9.56 -7.17
N VAL A 100 5.89 8.59 -6.73
CA VAL A 100 7.11 8.17 -7.43
C VAL A 100 7.04 6.74 -7.91
N THR A 101 7.79 6.48 -8.97
CA THR A 101 8.11 5.17 -9.52
C THR A 101 9.16 4.44 -8.65
N LEU A 102 9.50 3.18 -8.98
CA LEU A 102 10.42 2.37 -8.17
C LEU A 102 11.88 2.87 -8.20
N ASP A 103 12.26 3.67 -9.17
CA ASP A 103 13.53 4.40 -9.27
C ASP A 103 13.50 5.76 -8.54
N GLY A 104 12.36 6.18 -8.01
CA GLY A 104 12.21 7.44 -7.26
C GLY A 104 11.81 8.65 -8.11
N THR A 105 11.53 8.45 -9.41
CA THR A 105 11.10 9.52 -10.31
C THR A 105 9.64 9.88 -10.07
N VAL A 106 9.34 11.18 -9.93
CA VAL A 106 7.96 11.65 -9.78
C VAL A 106 7.19 11.43 -11.07
N SER A 107 6.07 10.71 -11.00
CA SER A 107 5.19 10.46 -12.14
C SER A 107 3.73 10.77 -11.78
N LYS A 108 3.03 11.36 -12.75
CA LYS A 108 1.58 11.58 -12.67
C LYS A 108 0.80 10.39 -13.21
N ASP A 109 1.46 9.43 -13.87
CA ASP A 109 0.82 8.23 -14.35
C ASP A 109 0.51 7.28 -13.17
N GLY A 110 -0.78 7.03 -12.98
CA GLY A 110 -1.27 6.11 -11.97
C GLY A 110 -0.77 4.68 -12.19
N LYS A 111 -0.56 4.26 -13.45
CA LYS A 111 -0.07 2.92 -13.78
C LYS A 111 1.36 2.73 -13.29
N GLU A 112 2.19 3.76 -13.36
CA GLU A 112 3.61 3.69 -12.97
C GLU A 112 3.84 3.83 -11.47
N THR A 113 2.81 4.27 -10.75
CA THR A 113 2.90 4.63 -9.32
C THR A 113 1.95 3.84 -8.43
N HIS A 114 1.26 2.82 -8.98
CA HIS A 114 0.49 1.82 -8.23
C HIS A 114 1.14 0.46 -8.36
N PHE A 115 1.49 -0.13 -7.22
CA PHE A 115 2.21 -1.39 -7.16
C PHE A 115 1.42 -2.41 -6.37
N LYS A 116 1.04 -3.54 -6.97
CA LYS A 116 0.36 -4.61 -6.21
C LYS A 116 1.33 -5.19 -5.18
N ILE A 117 0.88 -5.43 -3.97
CA ILE A 117 1.71 -6.09 -2.95
C ILE A 117 1.64 -7.59 -3.18
N LEU A 118 2.80 -8.23 -3.33
CA LEU A 118 2.89 -9.69 -3.48
C LEU A 118 2.26 -10.41 -2.27
N LYS A 119 1.65 -11.57 -2.53
CA LYS A 119 1.21 -12.45 -1.43
C LYS A 119 2.44 -13.08 -0.80
N ARG A 120 2.34 -13.49 0.46
CA ARG A 120 3.48 -14.03 1.21
C ARG A 120 4.15 -15.24 0.54
N LYS A 121 3.37 -16.08 -0.15
CA LYS A 121 3.88 -17.25 -0.87
C LYS A 121 4.64 -16.92 -2.15
N ASP A 122 4.51 -15.68 -2.64
CA ASP A 122 5.08 -15.19 -3.90
C ASP A 122 6.22 -14.18 -3.63
N MET A 123 6.69 -14.07 -2.37
CA MET A 123 7.78 -13.20 -1.89
C MET A 123 8.96 -14.05 -1.46
#